data_AF-A0A4Q2DY01-F1
#
_entry.id   AF-A0A4Q2DY01-F1
#
_cell.length_a   1.000
_cell.length_b   1.000
_cell.length_c   1.000
_cell.angle_alpha   90.00
_cell.angle_beta   90.00
_cell.angle_gamma   90.00
#
_symmetry.space_group_name_H-M   'P 1'
#
loop_
_entity.id
_entity.type
_entity.pdbx_description
1 polymer ?
#
loop_
_entity_poly.entity_id
_entity_poly.type
_entity_poly.pdbx_seq_one_letter_code
_entity_poly.pdbx_strand_id
1 'polypeptide(L)'
;MQSCLRNGTQLGRRRAVLATTAIPSSSRSITINPLGWVREKLAPGMAEKQSSKEVESAKQLARQEGTGSVFESLPQAVVQKTKEAKVAKEKPTSHKYSTANFKISHRKLNMLANQITGKPIDYAILQMQFSEKRASSRIMNMLATAKDHAIRYKKLDPSRLASFENTAIVRTVELGGSVVHVTTTYAVRALENNAKVYTVALSKHDRELTSHVEVRLKGQDKALQFKESADRDYSLFDVTLPKTLSANKTLNIVFENIQTHATKPWPEIAEQGGDQALKYTTDLFVLSPYSTLVQRTKVRSLSPRIISYTEPKGVEVFTGDAAATKSGANVVYGPYKDVPVTTSDFIGQYQQPVTVHYHHDQPVLEVRKLRRAVEVSHWGANINTQDDITLHNAGPKLKGHFSRLEHQMQAYMKQSAPHVLPALTLGLPPGIRDVYYYDTIGNVSTSKLRVAPLPPKGAQRSQFSILELRPRYPLLGGWNYSFTLGWDAPLESAVSYDKKTGIYTLAVPIMTPIPGAVVNEEELQIILPEGATDVNFVTPFPGLSAVQDTHVTFLDTVGRPSITLQYKDLTIKHAQDIYVTYKVSTLAHIKKALAVATALFLLFALGGIARRVDLSISPKKKVQ
;
A
#
# COMPACT_ATOMS: atom_id res chain seq x y z
N MET A 1 -57.67 5.01 39.64
CA MET A 1 -58.06 6.30 39.03
C MET A 1 -58.24 6.06 37.53
N GLN A 2 -59.36 5.48 37.08
CA GLN A 2 -60.58 6.18 36.59
C GLN A 2 -60.26 7.23 35.51
N SER A 3 -60.40 6.87 34.22
CA SER A 3 -61.58 7.10 33.36
C SER A 3 -61.69 8.57 32.89
N CYS A 4 -61.80 8.90 31.61
CA CYS A 4 -63.04 8.70 30.85
C CYS A 4 -62.84 8.83 29.32
N LEU A 5 -63.46 7.89 28.61
CA LEU A 5 -63.96 7.97 27.24
C LEU A 5 -65.35 8.65 27.22
N ARG A 6 -65.71 9.33 26.10
CA ARG A 6 -67.06 9.47 25.48
C ARG A 6 -66.89 10.33 24.21
N ASN A 7 -66.99 9.83 22.96
CA ASN A 7 -68.14 9.34 22.17
C ASN A 7 -69.33 10.31 21.98
N GLY A 8 -69.67 10.58 20.71
CA GLY A 8 -71.01 11.01 20.25
C GLY A 8 -71.03 11.95 19.02
N THR A 9 -70.82 11.48 17.78
CA THR A 9 -71.81 11.21 16.68
C THR A 9 -72.54 12.38 15.98
N GLN A 10 -72.18 12.54 14.69
CA GLN A 10 -72.96 12.74 13.44
C GLN A 10 -74.21 13.64 13.32
N LEU A 11 -74.17 14.50 12.28
CA LEU A 11 -75.10 14.72 11.14
C LEU A 11 -74.79 16.14 10.60
N GLY A 12 -74.52 16.46 9.33
CA GLY A 12 -74.91 15.93 8.03
C GLY A 12 -75.54 17.07 7.23
N ARG A 13 -74.88 17.61 6.18
CA ARG A 13 -75.45 18.07 4.88
C ARG A 13 -74.56 19.04 4.08
N ARG A 14 -74.26 18.56 2.85
CA ARG A 14 -74.33 19.22 1.52
C ARG A 14 -73.43 20.42 1.16
N ARG A 15 -72.66 20.17 0.10
CA ARG A 15 -72.05 21.08 -0.90
C ARG A 15 -72.96 22.22 -1.35
N ALA A 16 -72.35 23.38 -1.59
CA ALA A 16 -72.58 24.20 -2.79
C ALA A 16 -71.35 25.06 -3.08
N VAL A 17 -70.92 25.04 -4.34
CA VAL A 17 -69.87 25.85 -4.97
C VAL A 17 -70.54 27.07 -5.57
N LEU A 18 -69.98 28.27 -5.42
CA LEU A 18 -70.25 29.42 -6.29
C LEU A 18 -69.04 30.35 -6.37
N ALA A 19 -68.72 30.72 -7.61
CA ALA A 19 -67.58 31.50 -8.04
C ALA A 19 -67.77 33.01 -7.79
N THR A 20 -66.68 33.76 -7.72
CA THR A 20 -66.68 35.21 -7.96
C THR A 20 -65.40 35.64 -8.67
N THR A 21 -65.63 36.41 -9.73
CA THR A 21 -64.70 37.07 -10.64
C THR A 21 -64.16 38.37 -10.02
N ALA A 22 -62.91 38.72 -10.33
CA ALA A 22 -62.43 40.09 -10.16
C ALA A 22 -61.36 40.43 -11.21
N ILE A 23 -61.64 41.52 -11.94
CA ILE A 23 -60.83 42.17 -12.98
C ILE A 23 -59.79 43.08 -12.30
N PRO A 24 -58.52 43.16 -12.78
CA PRO A 24 -57.64 44.26 -12.41
C PRO A 24 -57.50 45.31 -13.52
N SER A 25 -57.69 46.56 -13.12
CA SER A 25 -57.54 47.80 -13.90
C SER A 25 -56.06 48.20 -14.07
N SER A 26 -55.80 48.84 -15.21
CA SER A 26 -54.52 49.35 -15.70
C SER A 26 -53.89 50.48 -14.86
N SER A 27 -52.56 50.51 -14.81
CA SER A 27 -51.80 51.73 -15.08
C SER A 27 -50.43 51.38 -15.69
N ARG A 28 -50.10 52.03 -16.81
CA ARG A 28 -48.89 51.84 -17.62
C ARG A 28 -47.74 52.65 -17.03
N SER A 29 -46.57 52.03 -16.91
CA SER A 29 -45.29 52.75 -17.05
C SER A 29 -44.49 52.07 -18.15
N ILE A 30 -44.06 52.87 -19.13
CA ILE A 30 -43.40 52.45 -20.36
C ILE A 30 -41.90 52.62 -20.14
N THR A 31 -41.17 51.51 -19.99
CA THR A 31 -39.71 51.48 -20.18
C THR A 31 -39.42 50.84 -21.53
N ILE A 32 -38.96 51.66 -22.47
CA ILE A 32 -38.58 51.30 -23.82
C ILE A 32 -37.29 50.49 -23.77
N ASN A 33 -37.33 49.22 -24.16
CA ASN A 33 -36.14 48.39 -24.33
C ASN A 33 -35.92 48.15 -25.85
N PRO A 34 -34.98 48.84 -26.51
CA PRO A 34 -34.91 48.95 -27.97
C PRO A 34 -34.38 47.69 -28.69
N LEU A 35 -34.16 46.58 -27.98
CA LEU A 35 -33.59 45.34 -28.53
C LEU A 35 -34.47 44.09 -28.36
N GLY A 36 -35.73 44.24 -27.92
CA GLY A 36 -36.67 43.11 -27.78
C GLY A 36 -36.96 42.35 -29.08
N TRP A 37 -37.01 43.07 -30.21
CA TRP A 37 -37.32 42.49 -31.53
C TRP A 37 -36.24 41.53 -32.06
N VAL A 38 -35.02 41.61 -31.54
CA VAL A 38 -33.90 40.73 -31.94
C VAL A 38 -33.99 39.37 -31.25
N ARG A 39 -34.54 39.31 -30.03
CA ARG A 39 -34.71 38.07 -29.26
C ARG A 39 -35.91 37.24 -29.74
N GLU A 40 -36.93 37.90 -30.28
CA GLU A 40 -38.13 37.25 -30.83
C GLU A 40 -37.91 36.68 -32.24
N LYS A 41 -37.06 37.31 -33.06
CA LYS A 41 -36.73 36.82 -34.41
C LYS A 41 -35.60 35.79 -34.49
N LEU A 42 -34.81 35.60 -33.43
CA LEU A 42 -33.67 34.68 -33.41
C LEU A 42 -33.81 33.51 -32.43
N ALA A 43 -34.94 33.39 -31.72
CA ALA A 43 -35.28 32.17 -31.01
C ALA A 43 -35.68 31.09 -32.03
N PRO A 44 -34.99 29.94 -32.12
CA PRO A 44 -35.47 28.84 -32.93
C PRO A 44 -36.75 28.31 -32.31
N GLY A 45 -37.90 28.64 -32.90
CA GLY A 45 -39.14 27.94 -32.62
C GLY A 45 -38.94 26.46 -32.94
N MET A 46 -39.18 25.58 -31.97
CA MET A 46 -39.28 24.15 -32.22
C MET A 46 -40.43 23.92 -33.20
N ALA A 47 -40.13 23.83 -34.49
CA ALA A 47 -41.03 23.24 -35.46
C ALA A 47 -41.12 21.75 -35.12
N GLU A 48 -42.22 21.35 -34.52
CA GLU A 48 -42.57 19.95 -34.36
C GLU A 48 -42.60 19.32 -35.76
N LYS A 49 -41.66 18.41 -36.04
CA LYS A 49 -41.62 17.71 -37.32
C LYS A 49 -42.87 16.83 -37.39
N GLN A 50 -43.84 17.24 -38.20
CA GLN A 50 -44.99 16.39 -38.53
C GLN A 50 -44.50 15.02 -39.00
N SER A 51 -45.15 13.97 -38.51
CA SER A 51 -44.75 12.60 -38.81
C SER A 51 -44.86 12.35 -40.31
N SER A 52 -43.98 11.51 -40.88
CA SER A 52 -43.96 11.25 -42.33
C SER A 52 -45.32 10.77 -42.87
N LYS A 53 -46.12 10.12 -42.02
CA LYS A 53 -47.47 9.64 -42.34
C LYS A 53 -48.51 10.77 -42.44
N GLU A 54 -48.40 11.82 -41.64
CA GLU A 54 -49.29 12.99 -41.71
C GLU A 54 -49.01 13.85 -42.94
N VAL A 55 -47.74 13.93 -43.36
CA VAL A 55 -47.35 14.61 -44.60
C VAL A 55 -47.86 13.85 -45.83
N GLU A 56 -47.86 12.51 -45.79
CA GLU A 56 -48.41 11.67 -46.86
C GLU A 56 -49.94 11.75 -46.95
N SER A 57 -50.65 11.76 -45.82
CA SER A 57 -52.12 11.90 -45.80
C SER A 57 -52.58 13.29 -46.23
N ALA A 58 -51.88 14.35 -45.82
CA ALA A 58 -52.14 15.72 -46.28
C ALA A 58 -51.91 15.88 -47.79
N LYS A 59 -50.88 15.20 -48.35
CA LYS A 59 -50.64 15.16 -49.79
C LYS A 59 -51.71 14.37 -50.56
N GLN A 60 -52.27 13.32 -49.97
CA GLN A 60 -53.38 12.57 -50.56
C GLN A 60 -54.68 13.38 -50.56
N LEU A 61 -54.97 14.11 -49.49
CA LEU A 61 -56.10 15.05 -49.41
C LEU A 61 -55.97 16.18 -50.45
N ALA A 62 -54.80 16.79 -50.58
CA ALA A 62 -54.55 17.83 -51.59
C ALA A 62 -54.65 17.32 -53.04
N ARG A 63 -54.44 16.01 -53.27
CA ARG A 63 -54.66 15.36 -54.58
C ARG A 63 -56.14 15.11 -54.86
N GLN A 64 -56.94 14.81 -53.83
CA GLN A 64 -58.39 14.64 -53.96
C GLN A 64 -59.10 15.98 -54.17
N GLU A 65 -58.58 17.05 -53.55
CA GLU A 65 -59.12 18.41 -53.67
C GLU A 65 -58.63 19.18 -54.91
N GLY A 66 -57.75 18.58 -55.72
CA GLY A 66 -57.27 19.17 -56.98
C GLY A 66 -56.36 20.40 -56.82
N THR A 67 -55.87 20.67 -55.62
CA THR A 67 -55.00 21.82 -55.28
C THR A 67 -53.51 21.45 -55.22
N GLY A 68 -53.14 20.23 -55.62
CA GLY A 68 -51.76 19.75 -55.67
C GLY A 68 -50.90 20.48 -56.72
N SER A 69 -49.62 20.73 -56.40
CA SER A 69 -48.72 21.45 -57.30
C SER A 69 -48.45 20.66 -58.60
N VAL A 70 -48.51 21.37 -59.74
CA VAL A 70 -48.28 20.86 -61.10
C VAL A 70 -46.89 20.20 -61.28
N PHE A 71 -45.93 20.46 -60.40
CA PHE A 71 -44.58 19.89 -60.45
C PHE A 71 -44.47 18.43 -59.95
N GLU A 72 -45.48 17.89 -59.24
CA GLU A 72 -45.49 16.48 -58.82
C GLU A 72 -46.06 15.52 -59.89
N SER A 73 -46.74 16.04 -60.93
CA SER A 73 -47.42 15.21 -61.95
C SER A 73 -46.58 14.89 -63.19
N LEU A 74 -45.29 15.21 -63.19
CA LEU A 74 -44.37 14.82 -64.27
C LEU A 74 -43.64 13.52 -63.91
N PRO A 75 -43.60 12.50 -64.78
CA PRO A 75 -42.79 11.31 -64.54
C PRO A 75 -41.31 11.71 -64.55
N GLN A 76 -40.66 11.67 -63.38
CA GLN A 76 -39.22 11.83 -63.28
C GLN A 76 -38.55 10.61 -63.93
N ALA A 77 -37.82 10.86 -65.02
CA ALA A 77 -36.92 9.87 -65.61
C ALA A 77 -35.95 9.35 -64.54
N VAL A 78 -35.91 8.03 -64.38
CA VAL A 78 -35.03 7.34 -63.43
C VAL A 78 -33.59 7.47 -63.91
N VAL A 79 -32.90 8.53 -63.48
CA VAL A 79 -31.44 8.54 -63.44
C VAL A 79 -31.04 7.74 -62.21
N GLN A 80 -30.55 6.51 -62.42
CA GLN A 80 -29.90 5.72 -61.39
C GLN A 80 -28.65 6.48 -60.90
N LYS A 81 -28.80 7.29 -59.85
CA LYS A 81 -27.66 7.67 -59.02
C LYS A 81 -27.33 6.45 -58.16
N THR A 82 -26.28 5.74 -58.54
CA THR A 82 -25.54 4.85 -57.64
C THR A 82 -25.28 5.62 -56.35
N LYS A 83 -25.92 5.19 -55.25
CA LYS A 83 -25.62 5.71 -53.92
C LYS A 83 -24.24 5.20 -53.54
N GLU A 84 -23.21 5.99 -53.81
CA GLU A 84 -21.93 5.83 -53.13
C GLU A 84 -22.18 5.94 -51.63
N ALA A 85 -21.83 4.86 -50.91
CA ALA A 85 -21.85 4.84 -49.46
C ALA A 85 -21.02 6.02 -48.93
N LYS A 86 -21.62 6.85 -48.05
CA LYS A 86 -20.86 7.85 -47.30
C LYS A 86 -19.84 7.12 -46.43
N VAL A 87 -18.59 7.10 -46.89
CA VAL A 87 -17.42 6.65 -46.13
C VAL A 87 -17.42 7.37 -44.79
N ALA A 88 -17.43 6.62 -43.69
CA ALA A 88 -17.22 7.18 -42.36
C ALA A 88 -15.86 7.91 -42.37
N LYS A 89 -15.84 9.23 -42.14
CA LYS A 89 -14.59 10.01 -42.10
C LYS A 89 -13.64 9.37 -41.08
N GLU A 90 -12.48 8.92 -41.55
CA GLU A 90 -11.44 8.35 -40.71
C GLU A 90 -11.06 9.33 -39.59
N LYS A 91 -10.89 8.82 -38.36
CA LYS A 91 -10.42 9.63 -37.24
C LYS A 91 -9.04 10.21 -37.58
N PRO A 92 -8.81 11.53 -37.45
CA PRO A 92 -7.51 12.12 -37.76
C PRO A 92 -6.42 11.52 -36.85
N THR A 93 -5.37 10.98 -37.45
CA THR A 93 -4.22 10.36 -36.74
C THR A 93 -3.08 11.34 -36.46
N SER A 94 -3.13 12.54 -37.03
CA SER A 94 -2.11 13.58 -36.88
C SER A 94 -2.75 14.95 -36.63
N HIS A 95 -2.01 15.82 -35.95
CA HIS A 95 -2.38 17.22 -35.75
C HIS A 95 -1.22 18.12 -36.13
N LYS A 96 -1.50 19.14 -36.94
CA LYS A 96 -0.56 20.19 -37.32
C LYS A 96 -0.95 21.46 -36.58
N TYR A 97 0.00 22.01 -35.82
CA TYR A 97 -0.15 23.28 -35.13
C TYR A 97 0.98 24.22 -35.55
N SER A 98 0.62 25.38 -36.09
CA SER A 98 1.58 26.38 -36.53
C SER A 98 1.84 27.38 -35.41
N THR A 99 3.12 27.64 -35.12
CA THR A 99 3.51 28.62 -34.12
C THR A 99 3.39 30.04 -34.65
N ALA A 100 3.23 31.01 -33.74
CA ALA A 100 3.30 32.42 -34.08
C ALA A 100 4.75 32.85 -34.34
N ASN A 101 4.94 33.94 -35.10
CA ASN A 101 6.26 34.42 -35.50
C ASN A 101 7.19 34.66 -34.29
N PHE A 102 8.38 34.03 -34.34
CA PHE A 102 9.44 34.24 -33.37
C PHE A 102 10.38 35.37 -33.83
N LYS A 103 10.69 36.30 -32.93
CA LYS A 103 11.73 37.34 -33.15
C LYS A 103 13.12 36.74 -32.91
N ILE A 104 13.47 35.69 -33.64
CA ILE A 104 14.76 35.00 -33.54
C ILE A 104 15.18 34.49 -34.93
N SER A 105 16.49 34.40 -35.18
CA SER A 105 17.01 33.80 -36.40
C SER A 105 16.59 32.33 -36.54
N HIS A 106 16.19 31.94 -37.75
CA HIS A 106 15.81 30.57 -38.10
C HIS A 106 16.85 29.53 -37.68
N ARG A 107 18.15 29.83 -37.82
CA ARG A 107 19.23 28.90 -37.44
C ARG A 107 19.20 28.56 -35.94
N LYS A 108 18.95 29.56 -35.09
CA LYS A 108 18.88 29.39 -33.63
C LYS A 108 17.59 28.68 -33.22
N LEU A 109 16.48 28.94 -33.92
CA LEU A 109 15.22 28.22 -33.70
C LEU A 109 15.35 26.75 -34.09
N ASN A 110 15.99 26.46 -35.23
CA ASN A 110 16.18 25.09 -35.72
C ASN A 110 17.02 24.24 -34.76
N MET A 111 18.00 24.82 -34.06
CA MET A 111 18.74 24.07 -33.02
C MET A 111 17.82 23.57 -31.90
N LEU A 112 16.88 24.40 -31.45
CA LEU A 112 15.88 24.02 -30.44
C LEU A 112 14.83 23.06 -31.02
N ALA A 113 14.37 23.29 -32.24
CA ALA A 113 13.43 22.41 -32.93
C ALA A 113 14.01 21.00 -33.08
N ASN A 114 15.26 20.88 -33.53
CA ASN A 114 15.95 19.59 -33.66
C ASN A 114 16.11 18.88 -32.32
N GLN A 115 16.25 19.63 -31.22
CA GLN A 115 16.37 19.07 -29.87
C GLN A 115 15.07 18.38 -29.40
N ILE A 116 13.90 18.83 -29.89
CA ILE A 116 12.58 18.28 -29.54
C ILE A 116 11.96 17.41 -30.63
N THR A 117 12.55 17.39 -31.84
CA THR A 117 12.04 16.62 -32.97
C THR A 117 12.05 15.12 -32.66
N GLY A 118 10.92 14.44 -32.92
CA GLY A 118 10.77 13.00 -32.70
C GLY A 118 10.63 12.56 -31.24
N LYS A 119 10.49 13.50 -30.30
CA LYS A 119 10.25 13.21 -28.88
C LYS A 119 8.76 13.34 -28.51
N PRO A 120 8.28 12.62 -27.48
CA PRO A 120 6.96 12.83 -26.88
C PRO A 120 6.67 14.31 -26.63
N ILE A 121 5.42 14.72 -26.84
CA ILE A 121 5.01 16.11 -26.61
C ILE A 121 5.30 16.57 -25.17
N ASP A 122 5.12 15.67 -24.19
CA ASP A 122 5.33 15.98 -22.78
C ASP A 122 6.80 16.08 -22.42
N TYR A 123 7.65 15.23 -23.00
CA TYR A 123 9.10 15.37 -22.86
C TYR A 123 9.61 16.61 -23.57
N ALA A 124 9.05 16.98 -24.72
CA ALA A 124 9.41 18.20 -25.42
C ALA A 124 9.06 19.45 -24.60
N ILE A 125 7.90 19.46 -23.93
CA ILE A 125 7.51 20.51 -22.98
C ILE A 125 8.50 20.57 -21.82
N LEU A 126 8.80 19.43 -21.19
CA LEU A 126 9.74 19.34 -20.06
C LEU A 126 11.16 19.78 -20.45
N GLN A 127 11.64 19.35 -21.62
CA GLN A 127 12.96 19.72 -22.14
C GLN A 127 13.06 21.23 -22.41
N MET A 128 11.96 21.87 -22.83
CA MET A 128 11.91 23.32 -23.02
C MET A 128 11.77 24.08 -21.69
N GLN A 129 11.10 23.49 -20.69
CA GLN A 129 10.98 24.07 -19.35
C GLN A 129 12.35 24.25 -18.68
N PHE A 130 13.25 23.27 -18.83
CA PHE A 130 14.59 23.30 -18.24
C PHE A 130 15.66 23.91 -19.16
N SER A 131 15.29 24.46 -20.33
CA SER A 131 16.24 25.07 -21.25
C SER A 131 16.45 26.55 -20.94
N GLU A 132 17.70 26.97 -20.75
CA GLU A 132 18.09 28.36 -20.46
C GLU A 132 17.87 29.34 -21.63
N LYS A 133 17.55 28.84 -22.83
CA LYS A 133 17.43 29.70 -24.01
C LYS A 133 16.15 30.51 -23.93
N ARG A 134 16.21 31.84 -24.09
CA ARG A 134 15.03 32.73 -24.02
C ARG A 134 13.81 32.27 -24.85
N ALA A 135 14.04 31.64 -26.01
CA ALA A 135 12.96 31.15 -26.87
C ALA A 135 12.26 29.87 -26.35
N SER A 136 12.87 29.12 -25.43
CA SER A 136 12.37 27.84 -24.91
C SER A 136 11.01 28.01 -24.22
N SER A 137 10.87 29.01 -23.35
CA SER A 137 9.62 29.34 -22.64
C SER A 137 8.43 29.50 -23.58
N ARG A 138 8.63 30.21 -24.69
CA ARG A 138 7.59 30.43 -25.70
C ARG A 138 7.31 29.17 -26.52
N ILE A 139 8.33 28.37 -26.83
CA ILE A 139 8.15 27.07 -27.50
C ILE A 139 7.36 26.12 -26.60
N MET A 140 7.69 26.04 -25.30
CA MET A 140 6.99 25.25 -24.29
C MET A 140 5.48 25.57 -24.28
N ASN A 141 5.12 26.84 -24.17
CA ASN A 141 3.71 27.28 -24.17
C ASN A 141 2.99 26.92 -25.48
N MET A 142 3.68 27.03 -26.63
CA MET A 142 3.11 26.65 -27.92
C MET A 142 2.92 25.14 -28.06
N LEU A 143 3.84 24.32 -27.52
CA LEU A 143 3.70 22.87 -27.47
C LEU A 143 2.53 22.45 -26.57
N ALA A 144 2.37 23.09 -25.41
CA ALA A 144 1.23 22.86 -24.52
C ALA A 144 -0.10 23.23 -25.20
N THR A 145 -0.15 24.37 -25.90
CA THR A 145 -1.34 24.78 -26.66
C THR A 145 -1.64 23.82 -27.82
N ALA A 146 -0.60 23.34 -28.51
CA ALA A 146 -0.74 22.35 -29.57
C ALA A 146 -1.30 21.03 -29.04
N LYS A 147 -0.82 20.57 -27.88
CA LYS A 147 -1.33 19.40 -27.15
C LYS A 147 -2.81 19.56 -26.81
N ASP A 148 -3.18 20.68 -26.18
CA ASP A 148 -4.58 20.97 -25.84
C ASP A 148 -5.48 21.01 -27.08
N HIS A 149 -4.99 21.59 -28.18
CA HIS A 149 -5.74 21.68 -29.41
C HIS A 149 -5.91 20.29 -30.09
N ALA A 150 -4.88 19.44 -30.03
CA ALA A 150 -4.93 18.06 -30.50
C ALA A 150 -5.98 17.24 -29.72
N ILE A 151 -6.00 17.38 -28.40
CA ILE A 151 -6.93 16.66 -27.52
C ILE A 151 -8.36 17.19 -27.72
N ARG A 152 -8.59 18.50 -27.58
CA ARG A 152 -9.93 19.09 -27.58
C ARG A 152 -10.61 19.08 -28.95
N TYR A 153 -9.90 19.44 -30.01
CA TYR A 153 -10.51 19.62 -31.33
C TYR A 153 -10.34 18.45 -32.28
N LYS A 154 -9.22 17.71 -32.18
CA LYS A 154 -8.99 16.52 -33.02
C LYS A 154 -9.37 15.22 -32.33
N LYS A 155 -9.75 15.26 -31.05
CA LYS A 155 -10.09 14.07 -30.24
C LYS A 155 -9.02 13.00 -30.35
N LEU A 156 -7.75 13.43 -30.44
CA LEU A 156 -6.61 12.53 -30.39
C LEU A 156 -6.51 12.00 -28.96
N ASP A 157 -6.38 10.68 -28.83
CA ASP A 157 -6.30 10.05 -27.51
C ASP A 157 -5.11 10.61 -26.72
N PRO A 158 -5.33 11.16 -25.52
CA PRO A 158 -4.25 11.61 -24.64
C PRO A 158 -3.26 10.48 -24.31
N SER A 159 -3.72 9.23 -24.30
CA SER A 159 -2.89 8.04 -24.10
C SER A 159 -1.93 7.75 -25.26
N ARG A 160 -2.19 8.22 -26.49
CA ARG A 160 -1.22 8.16 -27.59
C ARG A 160 -0.09 9.20 -27.46
N LEU A 161 -0.22 10.14 -26.53
CA LEU A 161 0.84 11.05 -26.10
C LEU A 161 1.61 10.50 -24.88
N ALA A 162 1.12 9.40 -24.28
CA ALA A 162 1.83 8.68 -23.25
C ALA A 162 2.86 7.74 -23.88
N SER A 163 4.00 7.56 -23.21
CA SER A 163 5.10 6.72 -23.69
C SER A 163 4.79 5.22 -23.65
N PHE A 164 3.76 4.82 -22.89
CA PHE A 164 3.40 3.43 -22.63
C PHE A 164 1.89 3.18 -22.70
N GLU A 165 1.54 1.95 -23.01
CA GLU A 165 0.19 1.39 -22.93
C GLU A 165 0.24 0.04 -22.23
N ASN A 166 -0.74 -0.27 -21.40
CA ASN A 166 -0.82 -1.55 -20.72
C ASN A 166 -1.58 -2.56 -21.59
N THR A 167 -0.91 -3.59 -22.09
CA THR A 167 -1.58 -4.65 -22.86
C THR A 167 -2.39 -5.57 -21.96
N ALA A 168 -1.88 -5.85 -20.76
CA ALA A 168 -2.62 -6.57 -19.76
C ALA A 168 -2.19 -6.18 -18.35
N ILE A 169 -3.13 -6.09 -17.42
CA ILE A 169 -2.86 -5.99 -15.99
C ILE A 169 -3.48 -7.21 -15.31
N VAL A 170 -2.66 -7.94 -14.57
CA VAL A 170 -3.10 -9.07 -13.75
C VAL A 170 -2.72 -8.81 -12.31
N ARG A 171 -3.71 -8.44 -11.49
CA ARG A 171 -3.55 -8.29 -10.04
C ARG A 171 -3.92 -9.61 -9.37
N THR A 172 -2.99 -10.19 -8.63
CA THR A 172 -3.23 -11.38 -7.80
C THR A 172 -3.14 -10.97 -6.34
N VAL A 173 -4.22 -11.20 -5.60
CA VAL A 173 -4.30 -10.95 -4.16
C VAL A 173 -4.31 -12.30 -3.47
N GLU A 174 -3.27 -12.60 -2.71
CA GLU A 174 -3.21 -13.79 -1.86
C GLU A 174 -3.61 -13.41 -0.44
N LEU A 175 -4.78 -13.90 -0.04
CA LEU A 175 -5.40 -13.62 1.24
C LEU A 175 -4.74 -14.45 2.33
N GLY A 176 -4.08 -13.78 3.27
CA GLY A 176 -3.61 -14.39 4.52
C GLY A 176 -4.53 -14.08 5.70
N GLY A 177 -3.98 -14.23 6.89
CA GLY A 177 -4.51 -13.64 8.12
C GLY A 177 -4.15 -12.15 8.14
N SER A 178 -3.29 -11.72 9.05
CA SER A 178 -2.94 -10.31 9.26
C SER A 178 -2.20 -9.65 8.09
N VAL A 179 -1.68 -10.47 7.17
CA VAL A 179 -0.90 -10.05 5.99
C VAL A 179 -1.61 -10.49 4.72
N VAL A 180 -1.72 -9.57 3.75
CA VAL A 180 -2.21 -9.86 2.40
C VAL A 180 -1.12 -9.53 1.39
N HIS A 181 -0.77 -10.50 0.55
CA HIS A 181 0.23 -10.32 -0.49
C HIS A 181 -0.46 -9.92 -1.79
N VAL A 182 -0.17 -8.74 -2.30
CA VAL A 182 -0.72 -8.22 -3.56
C VAL A 182 0.40 -8.18 -4.59
N THR A 183 0.23 -8.92 -5.68
CA THR A 183 1.17 -8.97 -6.80
C THR A 183 0.47 -8.49 -8.05
N THR A 184 0.85 -7.34 -8.58
CA THR A 184 0.30 -6.78 -9.81
C THR A 184 1.32 -6.90 -10.93
N THR A 185 0.99 -7.70 -11.94
CA THR A 185 1.80 -7.84 -13.14
C THR A 185 1.26 -6.92 -14.23
N TYR A 186 2.09 -5.97 -14.64
CA TYR A 186 1.85 -5.06 -15.75
C TYR A 186 2.57 -5.57 -17.00
N ALA A 187 1.81 -6.02 -17.99
CA ALA A 187 2.32 -6.23 -19.34
C ALA A 187 2.26 -4.90 -20.08
N VAL A 188 3.42 -4.28 -20.24
CA VAL A 188 3.56 -2.92 -20.77
C VAL A 188 4.04 -2.99 -22.22
N ARG A 189 3.47 -2.19 -23.10
CA ARG A 189 3.91 -1.95 -24.48
C ARG A 189 4.42 -0.52 -24.60
N ALA A 190 5.66 -0.35 -25.07
CA ALA A 190 6.19 0.97 -25.37
C ALA A 190 5.56 1.50 -26.66
N LEU A 191 5.01 2.71 -26.63
CA LEU A 191 4.53 3.41 -27.83
C LEU A 191 5.64 4.21 -28.51
N GLU A 192 6.71 4.51 -27.78
CA GLU A 192 7.81 5.36 -28.24
C GLU A 192 9.17 4.65 -28.15
N ASN A 193 10.14 5.17 -28.91
CA ASN A 193 11.51 4.71 -28.84
C ASN A 193 12.23 5.33 -27.64
N ASN A 194 13.06 4.53 -26.96
CA ASN A 194 13.87 4.92 -25.80
C ASN A 194 13.09 5.23 -24.52
N ALA A 195 11.92 4.61 -24.33
CA ALA A 195 11.17 4.74 -23.09
C ALA A 195 11.89 4.00 -21.94
N LYS A 196 12.16 4.72 -20.84
CA LYS A 196 13.01 4.24 -19.73
C LYS A 196 12.32 4.20 -18.36
N VAL A 197 11.35 5.07 -18.11
CA VAL A 197 10.70 5.20 -16.80
C VAL A 197 9.23 4.83 -16.94
N TYR A 198 8.77 3.87 -16.13
CA TYR A 198 7.37 3.45 -16.09
C TYR A 198 6.78 3.79 -14.72
N THR A 199 5.58 4.36 -14.71
CA THR A 199 4.94 4.84 -13.48
C THR A 199 3.81 3.92 -13.06
N VAL A 200 3.87 3.39 -11.84
CA VAL A 200 2.80 2.62 -11.19
C VAL A 200 2.02 3.53 -10.25
N ALA A 201 0.70 3.41 -10.21
CA ALA A 201 -0.14 4.16 -9.28
C ALA A 201 -0.76 3.23 -8.23
N LEU A 202 -0.81 3.69 -6.98
CA LEU A 202 -1.49 3.02 -5.88
C LEU A 202 -2.48 3.99 -5.24
N SER A 203 -3.68 3.52 -4.88
CA SER A 203 -4.66 4.37 -4.21
C SER A 203 -4.16 4.78 -2.83
N LYS A 204 -4.58 5.93 -2.33
CA LYS A 204 -4.22 6.37 -0.97
C LYS A 204 -4.61 5.33 0.08
N HIS A 205 -5.80 4.73 -0.06
CA HIS A 205 -6.27 3.68 0.85
C HIS A 205 -5.36 2.44 0.83
N ASP A 206 -5.01 1.93 -0.35
CA ASP A 206 -4.12 0.78 -0.46
C ASP A 206 -2.69 1.12 0.03
N ARG A 207 -2.24 2.36 -0.16
CA ARG A 207 -0.92 2.83 0.29
C ARG A 207 -0.80 2.90 1.80
N GLU A 208 -1.84 3.36 2.49
CA GLU A 208 -1.89 3.41 3.96
C GLU A 208 -1.83 2.02 4.58
N LEU A 209 -2.41 1.02 3.92
CA LEU A 209 -2.34 -0.38 4.35
C LEU A 209 -1.03 -1.08 3.95
N THR A 210 -0.28 -0.52 2.99
CA THR A 210 0.92 -1.16 2.45
C THR A 210 2.14 -0.85 3.31
N SER A 211 2.81 -1.90 3.79
CA SER A 211 4.06 -1.77 4.55
C SER A 211 5.32 -2.01 3.71
N HIS A 212 5.26 -2.89 2.72
CA HIS A 212 6.40 -3.23 1.86
C HIS A 212 6.03 -3.08 0.39
N VAL A 213 6.95 -2.53 -0.41
CA VAL A 213 6.84 -2.40 -1.86
C VAL A 213 8.12 -2.87 -2.52
N GLU A 214 7.99 -3.75 -3.50
CA GLU A 214 9.09 -4.26 -4.30
C GLU A 214 8.68 -4.33 -5.78
N VAL A 215 9.61 -3.98 -6.67
CA VAL A 215 9.36 -4.02 -8.12
C VAL A 215 10.40 -4.88 -8.78
N ARG A 216 9.98 -5.86 -9.59
CA ARG A 216 10.87 -6.77 -10.32
C ARG A 216 10.45 -6.87 -11.79
N LEU A 217 11.36 -7.37 -12.63
CA LEU A 217 10.98 -7.83 -13.97
C LEU A 217 10.61 -9.30 -13.91
N LYS A 218 9.61 -9.71 -14.69
CA LYS A 218 9.21 -11.12 -14.74
C LYS A 218 10.39 -12.00 -15.20
N GLY A 219 10.82 -12.93 -14.36
CA GLY A 219 11.95 -13.83 -14.61
C GLY A 219 13.31 -13.30 -14.12
N GLN A 220 13.36 -12.15 -13.44
CA GLN A 220 14.55 -11.64 -12.76
C GLN A 220 14.24 -11.38 -11.29
N ASP A 221 15.08 -11.91 -10.40
CA ASP A 221 14.90 -11.76 -8.94
C ASP A 221 15.45 -10.44 -8.40
N LYS A 222 16.15 -9.66 -9.22
CA LYS A 222 16.73 -8.39 -8.80
C LYS A 222 15.66 -7.29 -8.75
N ALA A 223 15.47 -6.70 -7.57
CA ALA A 223 14.62 -5.54 -7.38
C ALA A 223 15.11 -4.32 -8.20
N LEU A 224 14.15 -3.59 -8.78
CA LEU A 224 14.36 -2.36 -9.51
C LEU A 224 14.30 -1.17 -8.56
N GLN A 225 15.08 -0.14 -8.89
CA GLN A 225 15.03 1.14 -8.19
C GLN A 225 13.81 1.94 -8.66
N PHE A 226 13.10 2.51 -7.70
CA PHE A 226 11.93 3.36 -7.94
C PHE A 226 12.02 4.65 -7.12
N LYS A 227 11.32 5.68 -7.57
CA LYS A 227 11.09 6.91 -6.80
C LYS A 227 9.61 7.03 -6.50
N GLU A 228 9.28 7.26 -5.23
CA GLU A 228 7.90 7.49 -4.81
C GLU A 228 7.60 9.00 -4.81
N SER A 229 6.47 9.39 -5.39
CA SER A 229 5.89 10.72 -5.27
C SER A 229 4.43 10.61 -4.87
N ALA A 230 4.07 11.23 -3.76
CA ALA A 230 2.69 11.25 -3.27
C ALA A 230 1.91 12.42 -3.89
N ASP A 231 0.73 12.12 -4.45
CA ASP A 231 -0.30 13.10 -4.84
C ASP A 231 -1.45 13.05 -3.83
N ARG A 232 -2.48 13.90 -3.99
CA ARG A 232 -3.62 13.98 -3.05
C ARG A 232 -4.40 12.67 -2.94
N ASP A 233 -4.61 11.99 -4.06
CA ASP A 233 -5.52 10.83 -4.15
C ASP A 233 -4.79 9.49 -4.40
N TYR A 234 -3.56 9.54 -4.94
CA TYR A 234 -2.77 8.37 -5.28
C TYR A 234 -1.28 8.60 -5.00
N SER A 235 -0.56 7.51 -4.77
CA SER A 235 0.91 7.49 -4.73
C SER A 235 1.43 6.94 -6.06
N LEU A 236 2.37 7.66 -6.67
CA LEU A 236 3.02 7.28 -7.91
C LEU A 236 4.42 6.72 -7.61
N PHE A 237 4.76 5.62 -8.28
CA PHE A 237 6.05 4.95 -8.21
C PHE A 237 6.70 4.95 -9.60
N ASP A 238 7.70 5.80 -9.77
CA ASP A 238 8.48 5.90 -11.01
C ASP A 238 9.59 4.85 -11.03
N VAL A 239 9.35 3.78 -11.77
CA VAL A 239 10.24 2.62 -11.91
C VAL A 239 11.22 2.86 -13.05
N THR A 240 12.52 2.81 -12.75
CA THR A 240 13.56 2.96 -13.78
C THR A 240 13.90 1.59 -14.39
N LEU A 241 13.67 1.45 -15.69
CA LEU A 241 13.98 0.21 -16.42
C LEU A 241 15.50 0.08 -16.66
N PRO A 242 16.06 -1.14 -16.56
CA PRO A 242 17.48 -1.38 -16.78
C PRO A 242 17.89 -1.22 -18.25
N LYS A 243 16.98 -1.55 -19.17
CA LYS A 243 17.16 -1.40 -20.63
C LYS A 243 16.03 -0.54 -21.17
N THR A 244 16.37 0.40 -22.04
CA THR A 244 15.39 1.21 -22.77
C THR A 244 14.59 0.34 -23.74
N LEU A 245 13.28 0.56 -23.77
CA LEU A 245 12.41 -0.15 -24.70
C LEU A 245 12.33 0.60 -26.04
N SER A 246 12.39 -0.14 -27.14
CA SER A 246 12.05 0.37 -28.47
C SER A 246 10.54 0.30 -28.68
N ALA A 247 10.02 1.10 -29.60
CA ALA A 247 8.59 1.12 -29.91
C ALA A 247 8.05 -0.29 -30.22
N ASN A 248 6.84 -0.55 -29.75
CA ASN A 248 6.09 -1.80 -29.82
C ASN A 248 6.69 -3.03 -29.12
N LYS A 249 7.83 -2.90 -28.43
CA LYS A 249 8.31 -3.99 -27.57
C LYS A 249 7.52 -4.04 -26.28
N THR A 250 7.27 -5.27 -25.82
CA THR A 250 6.56 -5.55 -24.58
C THR A 250 7.52 -5.93 -23.46
N LEU A 251 7.15 -5.57 -22.23
CA LEU A 251 7.88 -5.90 -21.02
C LEU A 251 6.89 -6.20 -19.90
N ASN A 252 7.19 -7.21 -19.09
CA ASN A 252 6.36 -7.58 -17.94
C ASN A 252 7.02 -7.11 -16.64
N ILE A 253 6.40 -6.15 -15.97
CA ILE A 253 6.83 -5.60 -14.68
C ILE A 253 5.95 -6.22 -13.60
N VAL A 254 6.56 -6.71 -12.53
CA VAL A 254 5.88 -7.28 -11.37
C VAL A 254 6.04 -6.31 -10.21
N PHE A 255 4.92 -5.74 -9.76
CA PHE A 255 4.84 -4.88 -8.59
C PHE A 255 4.27 -5.71 -7.43
N GLU A 256 5.08 -6.00 -6.43
CA GLU A 256 4.69 -6.70 -5.21
C GLU A 256 4.52 -5.69 -4.08
N ASN A 257 3.35 -5.67 -3.46
CA ASN A 257 3.11 -4.91 -2.25
C ASN A 257 2.46 -5.79 -1.18
N ILE A 258 2.86 -5.58 0.06
CA ILE A 258 2.35 -6.32 1.21
C ILE A 258 1.45 -5.39 2.02
N GLN A 259 0.18 -5.76 2.12
CA GLN A 259 -0.80 -5.04 2.92
C GLN A 259 -0.89 -5.66 4.32
N THR A 260 -0.84 -4.83 5.33
CA THR A 260 -1.00 -5.17 6.76
C THR A 260 -2.36 -4.69 7.23
N HIS A 261 -3.01 -5.44 8.13
CA HIS A 261 -4.32 -5.06 8.72
C HIS A 261 -5.47 -4.89 7.70
N ALA A 262 -5.33 -5.49 6.52
CA ALA A 262 -6.31 -5.34 5.43
C ALA A 262 -7.52 -6.27 5.54
N THR A 263 -7.41 -7.34 6.33
CA THR A 263 -8.49 -8.30 6.59
C THR A 263 -9.09 -8.09 7.97
N LYS A 264 -10.41 -8.27 8.11
CA LYS A 264 -11.10 -8.18 9.40
C LYS A 264 -11.96 -9.41 9.67
N PRO A 265 -12.04 -9.90 10.91
CA PRO A 265 -12.93 -11.01 11.25
C PRO A 265 -14.39 -10.62 11.04
N TRP A 266 -15.15 -11.49 10.38
CA TRP A 266 -16.59 -11.31 10.16
C TRP A 266 -17.29 -12.68 10.23
N PRO A 267 -18.09 -12.96 11.28
CA PRO A 267 -18.44 -12.07 12.39
C PRO A 267 -17.22 -11.72 13.28
N GLU A 268 -17.29 -10.58 13.98
CA GLU A 268 -16.22 -10.15 14.90
C GLU A 268 -16.15 -11.00 16.17
N ILE A 269 -17.16 -11.83 16.43
CA ILE A 269 -17.30 -12.65 17.63
C ILE A 269 -17.61 -14.08 17.20
N ALA A 270 -16.90 -15.07 17.76
CA ALA A 270 -17.07 -16.49 17.48
C ALA A 270 -17.10 -17.32 18.77
N GLU A 271 -17.85 -18.42 18.76
CA GLU A 271 -17.83 -19.41 19.86
C GLU A 271 -16.49 -20.15 19.88
N GLN A 272 -16.12 -20.74 21.01
CA GLN A 272 -14.81 -21.36 21.20
C GLN A 272 -14.50 -22.47 20.18
N GLY A 273 -15.49 -23.28 19.81
CA GLY A 273 -15.40 -24.27 18.72
C GLY A 273 -15.80 -23.78 17.34
N GLY A 274 -16.07 -22.48 17.18
CA GLY A 274 -16.57 -21.90 15.94
C GLY A 274 -15.52 -21.79 14.84
N ASP A 275 -16.00 -21.85 13.60
CA ASP A 275 -15.20 -21.52 12.42
C ASP A 275 -14.80 -20.05 12.43
N GLN A 276 -13.67 -19.76 11.79
CA GLN A 276 -13.20 -18.38 11.58
C GLN A 276 -13.39 -17.98 10.12
N ALA A 277 -13.91 -16.78 9.90
CA ALA A 277 -14.04 -16.17 8.59
C ALA A 277 -13.57 -14.71 8.60
N LEU A 278 -12.94 -14.30 7.51
CA LEU A 278 -12.36 -12.97 7.33
C LEU A 278 -12.97 -12.29 6.11
N LYS A 279 -13.03 -10.97 6.16
CA LYS A 279 -13.51 -10.07 5.12
C LYS A 279 -12.34 -9.24 4.61
N TYR A 280 -12.10 -9.28 3.31
CA TYR A 280 -11.12 -8.43 2.62
C TYR A 280 -11.82 -7.52 1.63
N THR A 281 -11.45 -6.24 1.61
CA THR A 281 -12.04 -5.23 0.72
C THR A 281 -10.92 -4.61 -0.11
N THR A 282 -11.13 -4.51 -1.41
CA THR A 282 -10.19 -3.85 -2.34
C THR A 282 -10.94 -3.13 -3.44
N ASP A 283 -10.24 -2.23 -4.10
CA ASP A 283 -10.68 -1.49 -5.27
C ASP A 283 -10.93 -2.40 -6.48
N LEU A 284 -12.00 -2.21 -7.26
CA LEU A 284 -12.30 -3.05 -8.43
C LEU A 284 -11.25 -2.90 -9.54
N PHE A 285 -11.03 -1.67 -10.00
CA PHE A 285 -10.04 -1.37 -11.04
C PHE A 285 -8.68 -1.04 -10.44
N VAL A 286 -7.62 -1.42 -11.17
CA VAL A 286 -6.25 -1.07 -10.80
C VAL A 286 -5.99 0.34 -11.29
N LEU A 287 -5.46 1.19 -10.41
CA LEU A 287 -5.08 2.55 -10.78
C LEU A 287 -3.84 2.52 -11.67
N SER A 288 -3.93 3.17 -12.82
CA SER A 288 -2.81 3.31 -13.75
C SER A 288 -2.96 4.57 -14.59
N PRO A 289 -1.87 5.32 -14.83
CA PRO A 289 -1.88 6.54 -15.64
C PRO A 289 -1.93 6.25 -17.16
N TYR A 290 -1.98 4.97 -17.54
CA TYR A 290 -1.95 4.50 -18.93
C TYR A 290 -3.27 3.78 -19.24
N SER A 291 -3.70 3.80 -20.52
CA SER A 291 -4.83 3.00 -20.96
C SER A 291 -4.48 1.50 -20.91
N THR A 292 -5.46 0.68 -20.56
CA THR A 292 -5.27 -0.76 -20.35
C THR A 292 -6.21 -1.57 -21.24
N LEU A 293 -5.65 -2.45 -22.07
CA LEU A 293 -6.46 -3.24 -23.01
C LEU A 293 -7.22 -4.35 -22.29
N VAL A 294 -6.58 -5.03 -21.32
CA VAL A 294 -7.22 -6.10 -20.55
C VAL A 294 -6.79 -6.00 -19.09
N GLN A 295 -7.76 -6.04 -18.17
CA GLN A 295 -7.49 -6.10 -16.74
C GLN A 295 -8.20 -7.30 -16.11
N ARG A 296 -7.47 -8.02 -15.25
CA ARG A 296 -8.02 -9.11 -14.42
C ARG A 296 -7.52 -8.96 -12.99
N THR A 297 -8.43 -9.13 -12.03
CA THR A 297 -8.08 -9.26 -10.62
C THR A 297 -8.43 -10.66 -10.14
N LYS A 298 -7.47 -11.39 -9.59
CA LYS A 298 -7.64 -12.71 -9.01
C LYS A 298 -7.41 -12.64 -7.51
N VAL A 299 -8.43 -12.91 -6.73
CA VAL A 299 -8.35 -13.02 -5.27
C VAL A 299 -8.29 -14.50 -4.91
N ARG A 300 -7.24 -14.91 -4.21
CA ARG A 300 -6.96 -16.31 -3.84
C ARG A 300 -7.04 -16.45 -2.33
N SER A 301 -7.92 -17.31 -1.84
CA SER A 301 -7.97 -17.75 -0.45
C SER A 301 -7.09 -18.99 -0.24
N LEU A 302 -6.60 -19.19 0.99
CA LEU A 302 -5.85 -20.40 1.37
C LEU A 302 -6.74 -21.65 1.33
N SER A 303 -8.00 -21.52 1.76
CA SER A 303 -9.00 -22.58 1.70
C SER A 303 -10.01 -22.31 0.57
N PRO A 304 -10.61 -23.33 -0.07
CA PRO A 304 -11.61 -23.15 -1.12
C PRO A 304 -13.00 -22.71 -0.61
N ARG A 305 -13.15 -22.49 0.71
CA ARG A 305 -14.43 -22.19 1.37
C ARG A 305 -14.71 -20.68 1.37
N ILE A 306 -15.15 -20.18 0.22
CA ILE A 306 -15.59 -18.78 0.07
C ILE A 306 -17.09 -18.69 0.33
N ILE A 307 -17.49 -17.82 1.26
CA ILE A 307 -18.87 -17.63 1.73
C ILE A 307 -19.62 -16.69 0.77
N SER A 308 -19.08 -15.50 0.53
CA SER A 308 -19.68 -14.52 -0.37
C SER A 308 -18.61 -13.65 -1.04
N TYR A 309 -18.96 -13.11 -2.20
CA TYR A 309 -18.14 -12.15 -2.93
C TYR A 309 -19.04 -11.11 -3.58
N THR A 310 -18.56 -9.88 -3.71
CA THR A 310 -19.31 -8.79 -4.35
C THR A 310 -19.40 -9.02 -5.85
N GLU A 311 -20.59 -8.88 -6.42
CA GLU A 311 -20.78 -8.81 -7.88
C GLU A 311 -20.86 -7.33 -8.31
N PRO A 312 -19.91 -6.83 -9.11
CA PRO A 312 -19.89 -5.43 -9.55
C PRO A 312 -21.09 -5.08 -10.43
N LYS A 313 -21.64 -3.87 -10.28
CA LYS A 313 -22.80 -3.39 -11.07
C LYS A 313 -22.38 -2.27 -12.01
N GLY A 314 -22.99 -2.16 -13.19
CA GLY A 314 -22.73 -1.03 -14.11
C GLY A 314 -21.37 -1.08 -14.82
N VAL A 315 -20.70 -2.24 -14.81
CA VAL A 315 -19.40 -2.46 -15.49
C VAL A 315 -19.52 -3.31 -16.76
N GLU A 316 -20.75 -3.64 -17.17
CA GLU A 316 -21.07 -4.43 -18.37
C GLU A 316 -20.50 -3.80 -19.66
N VAL A 317 -20.27 -2.49 -19.67
CA VAL A 317 -19.63 -1.79 -20.79
C VAL A 317 -18.20 -2.32 -21.06
N PHE A 318 -17.52 -2.79 -20.02
CA PHE A 318 -16.14 -3.26 -20.08
C PHE A 318 -16.01 -4.78 -20.12
N THR A 319 -17.10 -5.54 -19.94
CA THR A 319 -17.06 -7.01 -19.91
C THR A 319 -18.11 -7.59 -20.84
N GLY A 320 -17.70 -8.56 -21.67
CA GLY A 320 -18.64 -9.35 -22.47
C GLY A 320 -19.25 -10.54 -21.73
N ASP A 321 -18.60 -10.96 -20.64
CA ASP A 321 -18.95 -12.11 -19.81
C ASP A 321 -19.32 -11.66 -18.37
N ALA A 322 -19.62 -12.60 -17.48
CA ALA A 322 -19.88 -12.32 -16.07
C ALA A 322 -18.74 -11.51 -15.42
N ALA A 323 -19.08 -10.41 -14.74
CA ALA A 323 -18.10 -9.49 -14.14
C ALA A 323 -17.25 -10.13 -13.03
N ALA A 324 -17.78 -11.14 -12.35
CA ALA A 324 -17.09 -11.92 -11.33
C ALA A 324 -17.36 -13.42 -11.54
N THR A 325 -16.37 -14.26 -11.29
CA THR A 325 -16.50 -15.72 -11.37
C THR A 325 -15.71 -16.39 -10.25
N LYS A 326 -16.33 -17.37 -9.58
CA LYS A 326 -15.67 -18.20 -8.57
C LYS A 326 -15.19 -19.52 -9.18
N SER A 327 -13.92 -19.84 -8.96
CA SER A 327 -13.30 -21.12 -9.32
C SER A 327 -12.50 -21.67 -8.13
N GLY A 328 -13.11 -22.59 -7.39
CA GLY A 328 -12.53 -23.17 -6.18
C GLY A 328 -12.18 -22.10 -5.13
N ALA A 329 -10.90 -21.99 -4.80
CA ALA A 329 -10.34 -20.99 -3.88
C ALA A 329 -10.04 -19.62 -4.52
N ASN A 330 -10.40 -19.42 -5.80
CA ASN A 330 -10.15 -18.18 -6.51
C ASN A 330 -11.45 -17.46 -6.85
N VAL A 331 -11.50 -16.16 -6.61
CA VAL A 331 -12.50 -15.25 -7.19
C VAL A 331 -11.80 -14.40 -8.24
N VAL A 332 -12.32 -14.42 -9.46
CA VAL A 332 -11.78 -13.65 -10.58
C VAL A 332 -12.76 -12.55 -10.96
N TYR A 333 -12.26 -11.32 -11.01
CA TYR A 333 -12.97 -10.14 -11.49
C TYR A 333 -12.42 -9.74 -12.86
N GLY A 334 -13.32 -9.55 -13.83
CA GLY A 334 -12.99 -9.37 -15.24
C GLY A 334 -12.86 -10.70 -15.99
N PRO A 335 -12.49 -10.67 -17.28
CA PRO A 335 -11.67 -9.64 -17.93
C PRO A 335 -12.41 -8.35 -18.27
N TYR A 336 -11.91 -7.23 -17.77
CA TYR A 336 -12.32 -5.90 -18.23
C TYR A 336 -11.48 -5.49 -19.44
N LYS A 337 -12.13 -5.10 -20.53
CA LYS A 337 -11.50 -4.71 -21.80
C LYS A 337 -11.52 -3.20 -21.98
N ASP A 338 -10.48 -2.67 -22.61
CA ASP A 338 -10.36 -1.28 -23.05
C ASP A 338 -10.66 -0.26 -21.93
N VAL A 339 -10.08 -0.49 -20.75
CA VAL A 339 -10.23 0.41 -19.60
C VAL A 339 -9.39 1.67 -19.86
N PRO A 340 -9.99 2.87 -19.81
CA PRO A 340 -9.29 4.13 -20.02
C PRO A 340 -8.31 4.43 -18.87
N VAL A 341 -7.63 5.57 -18.93
CA VAL A 341 -6.73 6.03 -17.86
C VAL A 341 -7.51 6.16 -16.55
N THR A 342 -7.17 5.32 -15.57
CA THR A 342 -7.91 5.20 -14.31
C THR A 342 -7.48 6.22 -13.26
N THR A 343 -6.43 7.03 -13.49
CA THR A 343 -6.04 8.15 -12.61
C THR A 343 -6.80 9.46 -12.90
N SER A 344 -7.91 9.39 -13.65
CA SER A 344 -8.72 10.54 -14.07
C SER A 344 -10.16 10.45 -13.52
N ASP A 345 -11.08 11.29 -14.01
CA ASP A 345 -12.51 11.34 -13.61
C ASP A 345 -13.25 9.97 -13.66
N PHE A 346 -12.67 8.98 -14.33
CA PHE A 346 -13.17 7.60 -14.40
C PHE A 346 -13.45 6.98 -13.03
N ILE A 347 -12.61 7.26 -12.02
CA ILE A 347 -12.74 6.69 -10.66
C ILE A 347 -14.11 7.04 -10.08
N GLY A 348 -14.56 8.29 -10.21
CA GLY A 348 -15.81 8.74 -9.61
C GLY A 348 -17.08 8.06 -10.17
N GLN A 349 -16.99 7.48 -11.38
CA GLN A 349 -18.15 6.89 -12.07
C GLN A 349 -18.21 5.37 -11.95
N TYR A 350 -17.07 4.69 -12.09
CA TYR A 350 -17.04 3.23 -12.24
C TYR A 350 -16.29 2.49 -11.13
N GLN A 351 -15.53 3.20 -10.28
CA GLN A 351 -14.82 2.56 -9.18
C GLN A 351 -15.80 2.09 -8.11
N GLN A 352 -15.69 0.83 -7.73
CA GLN A 352 -16.50 0.21 -6.67
C GLN A 352 -15.61 -0.60 -5.74
N PRO A 353 -15.88 -0.59 -4.41
CA PRO A 353 -15.20 -1.48 -3.49
C PRO A 353 -15.74 -2.90 -3.66
N VAL A 354 -14.82 -3.85 -3.78
CA VAL A 354 -15.09 -5.27 -3.95
C VAL A 354 -14.69 -5.99 -2.67
N THR A 355 -15.63 -6.76 -2.12
CA THR A 355 -15.41 -7.50 -0.89
C THR A 355 -15.46 -9.00 -1.14
N VAL A 356 -14.51 -9.74 -0.56
CA VAL A 356 -14.53 -11.20 -0.48
C VAL A 356 -14.60 -11.64 0.98
N HIS A 357 -15.54 -12.52 1.29
CA HIS A 357 -15.74 -13.13 2.60
C HIS A 357 -15.45 -14.62 2.52
N TYR A 358 -14.47 -15.09 3.31
CA TYR A 358 -13.89 -16.43 3.17
C TYR A 358 -13.54 -17.02 4.53
N HIS A 359 -13.51 -18.34 4.62
CA HIS A 359 -13.02 -19.04 5.81
C HIS A 359 -11.48 -19.00 5.87
N HIS A 360 -10.94 -18.79 7.07
CA HIS A 360 -9.50 -18.80 7.31
C HIS A 360 -9.16 -19.75 8.45
N ASP A 361 -8.43 -20.82 8.12
CA ASP A 361 -8.22 -21.97 9.01
C ASP A 361 -6.99 -21.84 9.92
N GLN A 362 -6.37 -20.65 9.98
CA GLN A 362 -5.18 -20.37 10.79
C GLN A 362 -5.44 -19.19 11.75
N PRO A 363 -4.76 -19.13 12.90
CA PRO A 363 -4.91 -18.01 13.81
C PRO A 363 -4.33 -16.74 13.19
N VAL A 364 -5.03 -15.61 13.38
CA VAL A 364 -4.62 -14.30 12.86
C VAL A 364 -3.75 -13.63 13.92
N LEU A 365 -2.43 -13.66 13.73
CA LEU A 365 -1.48 -13.19 14.74
C LEU A 365 -0.96 -11.79 14.44
N GLU A 366 -0.80 -10.99 15.48
CA GLU A 366 -0.20 -9.66 15.40
C GLU A 366 0.73 -9.47 16.59
N VAL A 367 1.91 -8.92 16.38
CA VAL A 367 2.78 -8.45 17.45
C VAL A 367 2.49 -6.97 17.63
N ARG A 368 1.80 -6.61 18.71
CA ARG A 368 1.47 -5.20 18.98
C ARG A 368 2.72 -4.39 19.23
N LYS A 369 3.64 -4.96 20.01
CA LYS A 369 4.89 -4.33 20.39
C LYS A 369 6.00 -5.37 20.46
N LEU A 370 7.11 -5.09 19.80
CA LEU A 370 8.37 -5.82 19.89
C LEU A 370 9.43 -4.87 20.42
N ARG A 371 9.98 -5.17 21.60
CA ARG A 371 11.21 -4.51 22.07
C ARG A 371 12.33 -5.49 21.97
N ARG A 372 13.29 -5.19 21.11
CA ARG A 372 14.48 -6.02 20.94
C ARG A 372 15.67 -5.30 21.51
N ALA A 373 16.36 -5.92 22.46
CA ALA A 373 17.67 -5.49 22.94
C ALA A 373 18.73 -6.48 22.47
N VAL A 374 19.79 -5.97 21.84
CA VAL A 374 20.92 -6.77 21.36
C VAL A 374 22.18 -6.26 22.03
N GLU A 375 22.69 -7.00 23.01
CA GLU A 375 23.90 -6.65 23.75
C GLU A 375 25.10 -7.43 23.22
N VAL A 376 26.16 -6.69 22.88
CA VAL A 376 27.42 -7.25 22.39
C VAL A 376 28.46 -7.24 23.50
N SER A 377 29.01 -8.42 23.82
CA SER A 377 30.05 -8.57 24.83
C SER A 377 31.31 -9.24 24.27
N HIS A 378 32.39 -8.46 24.21
CA HIS A 378 33.71 -8.98 23.84
C HIS A 378 34.36 -9.79 24.95
N TRP A 379 34.04 -9.47 26.21
CA TRP A 379 34.57 -10.19 27.38
C TRP A 379 33.99 -11.60 27.51
N GLY A 380 32.68 -11.75 27.24
CA GLY A 380 31.99 -13.05 27.24
C GLY A 380 32.04 -13.78 25.89
N ALA A 381 32.64 -13.17 24.86
CA ALA A 381 32.64 -13.64 23.48
C ALA A 381 31.24 -14.08 23.00
N ASN A 382 30.21 -13.35 23.41
CA ASN A 382 28.81 -13.63 23.08
C ASN A 382 28.07 -12.35 22.63
N ILE A 383 26.95 -12.60 21.96
CA ILE A 383 25.92 -11.63 21.66
C ILE A 383 24.62 -12.13 22.30
N ASN A 384 24.04 -11.32 23.18
CA ASN A 384 22.77 -11.61 23.81
C ASN A 384 21.67 -10.89 23.03
N THR A 385 20.61 -11.60 22.66
CA THR A 385 19.40 -11.00 22.09
C THR A 385 18.24 -11.28 23.02
N GLN A 386 17.51 -10.23 23.37
CA GLN A 386 16.29 -10.31 24.16
C GLN A 386 15.16 -9.63 23.40
N ASP A 387 14.10 -10.38 23.13
CA ASP A 387 12.85 -9.94 22.52
C ASP A 387 11.75 -9.93 23.58
N ASP A 388 11.26 -8.74 23.96
CA ASP A 388 10.01 -8.60 24.69
C ASP A 388 8.86 -8.45 23.69
N ILE A 389 7.98 -9.44 23.65
CA ILE A 389 6.94 -9.60 22.62
C ILE A 389 5.57 -9.50 23.27
N THR A 390 4.75 -8.55 22.81
CA THR A 390 3.31 -8.52 23.08
C THR A 390 2.54 -9.10 21.89
N LEU A 391 2.29 -10.40 21.95
CA LEU A 391 1.52 -11.12 20.93
C LEU A 391 0.01 -10.90 21.14
N HIS A 392 -0.71 -10.68 20.06
CA HIS A 392 -2.15 -10.50 20.00
C HIS A 392 -2.73 -11.45 18.96
N ASN A 393 -3.86 -12.08 19.26
CA ASN A 393 -4.64 -12.80 18.27
C ASN A 393 -5.76 -11.89 17.76
N ALA A 394 -5.65 -11.41 16.53
CA ALA A 394 -6.62 -10.52 15.88
C ALA A 394 -7.78 -11.26 15.20
N GLY A 395 -7.92 -12.56 15.47
CA GLY A 395 -9.10 -13.33 15.11
C GLY A 395 -10.38 -12.86 15.82
N PRO A 396 -11.54 -13.48 15.51
CA PRO A 396 -12.82 -13.13 16.13
C PRO A 396 -12.77 -13.32 17.65
N LYS A 397 -13.33 -12.36 18.38
CA LYS A 397 -13.37 -12.40 19.85
C LYS A 397 -14.20 -13.57 20.34
N LEU A 398 -13.81 -14.19 21.45
CA LEU A 398 -14.58 -15.26 22.06
C LEU A 398 -15.99 -14.78 22.46
N LYS A 399 -17.01 -15.50 22.01
CA LYS A 399 -18.40 -15.37 22.45
C LYS A 399 -18.60 -16.09 23.78
N GLY A 400 -19.08 -15.39 24.80
CA GLY A 400 -19.36 -15.98 26.11
C GLY A 400 -18.09 -16.21 26.93
N HIS A 401 -17.92 -17.43 27.46
CA HIS A 401 -16.83 -17.77 28.37
C HIS A 401 -15.96 -18.88 27.81
N PHE A 402 -14.71 -18.93 28.27
CA PHE A 402 -13.80 -20.02 27.94
C PHE A 402 -14.18 -21.28 28.73
N SER A 403 -14.40 -22.38 28.02
CA SER A 403 -14.61 -23.71 28.58
C SER A 403 -13.35 -24.57 28.44
N ARG A 404 -12.71 -24.87 29.57
CA ARG A 404 -11.53 -25.76 29.59
C ARG A 404 -11.87 -27.18 29.11
N LEU A 405 -13.07 -27.67 29.44
CA LEU A 405 -13.56 -28.98 29.02
C LEU A 405 -13.66 -29.05 27.49
N GLU A 406 -14.27 -28.05 26.86
CA GLU A 406 -14.40 -27.99 25.40
C GLU A 406 -13.02 -27.93 24.72
N HIS A 407 -12.11 -27.10 25.24
CA HIS A 407 -10.73 -27.04 24.73
C HIS A 407 -10.02 -28.39 24.81
N GLN A 408 -10.17 -29.10 25.93
CA GLN A 408 -9.57 -30.42 26.12
C GLN A 408 -10.21 -31.48 25.20
N MET A 409 -11.53 -31.45 25.02
CA MET A 409 -12.24 -32.33 24.09
C MET A 409 -11.79 -32.08 22.64
N GLN A 410 -11.68 -30.82 22.22
CA GLN A 410 -11.17 -30.43 20.90
C GLN A 410 -9.73 -30.91 20.67
N ALA A 411 -8.85 -30.71 21.65
CA ALA A 411 -7.48 -31.19 21.58
C ALA A 411 -7.41 -32.73 21.48
N TYR A 412 -8.26 -33.44 22.24
CA TYR A 412 -8.37 -34.91 22.20
C TYR A 412 -8.86 -35.40 20.83
N MET A 413 -9.88 -34.74 20.26
CA MET A 413 -10.41 -35.04 18.92
C MET A 413 -9.53 -34.52 17.78
N LYS A 414 -8.44 -33.80 18.09
CA LYS A 414 -7.57 -33.11 17.12
C LYS A 414 -8.33 -32.13 16.22
N GLN A 415 -9.39 -31.53 16.75
CA GLN A 415 -10.22 -30.52 16.10
C GLN A 415 -10.03 -29.19 16.82
N SER A 416 -8.83 -28.59 16.71
CA SER A 416 -8.60 -27.25 17.25
C SER A 416 -9.33 -26.23 16.40
N ALA A 417 -10.09 -25.35 17.03
CA ALA A 417 -10.69 -24.22 16.36
C ALA A 417 -9.61 -23.32 15.71
N PRO A 418 -9.86 -22.80 14.50
CA PRO A 418 -8.85 -22.09 13.70
C PRO A 418 -8.42 -20.75 14.31
N HIS A 419 -9.29 -20.13 15.11
CA HIS A 419 -9.02 -18.86 15.80
C HIS A 419 -8.29 -19.03 17.13
N VAL A 420 -7.87 -20.24 17.49
CA VAL A 420 -7.16 -20.55 18.74
C VAL A 420 -5.70 -20.87 18.43
N LEU A 421 -4.77 -20.21 19.11
CA LEU A 421 -3.33 -20.53 19.04
C LEU A 421 -2.93 -21.37 20.26
N PRO A 422 -2.70 -22.69 20.11
CA PRO A 422 -2.28 -23.56 21.22
C PRO A 422 -0.76 -23.53 21.45
N ALA A 423 0.02 -23.33 20.40
CA ALA A 423 1.48 -23.35 20.41
C ALA A 423 2.02 -22.48 19.27
N LEU A 424 3.22 -21.97 19.45
CA LEU A 424 3.95 -21.16 18.48
C LEU A 424 5.29 -21.83 18.18
N THR A 425 5.72 -21.81 16.93
CA THR A 425 7.04 -22.32 16.53
C THR A 425 7.85 -21.21 15.90
N LEU A 426 9.05 -20.96 16.43
CA LEU A 426 9.95 -19.89 16.01
C LEU A 426 11.24 -20.48 15.44
N GLY A 427 11.74 -19.84 14.38
CA GLY A 427 13.07 -20.07 13.85
C GLY A 427 14.06 -19.09 14.45
N LEU A 428 15.00 -19.59 15.24
CA LEU A 428 16.09 -18.83 15.83
C LEU A 428 17.40 -19.08 15.07
N PRO A 429 18.41 -18.21 15.24
CA PRO A 429 19.73 -18.42 14.62
C PRO A 429 20.36 -19.79 14.99
N PRO A 430 21.26 -20.33 14.15
CA PRO A 430 22.05 -21.50 14.50
C PRO A 430 23.10 -21.17 15.56
N GLY A 431 23.52 -22.17 16.32
CA GLY A 431 24.59 -22.07 17.31
C GLY A 431 24.21 -21.33 18.61
N ILE A 432 22.92 -21.08 18.83
CA ILE A 432 22.44 -20.41 20.05
C ILE A 432 22.60 -21.29 21.28
N ARG A 433 22.76 -20.64 22.44
CA ARG A 433 22.87 -21.21 23.77
C ARG A 433 22.03 -20.39 24.76
N ASP A 434 21.80 -20.96 25.93
CA ASP A 434 21.19 -20.26 27.07
C ASP A 434 19.86 -19.57 26.73
N VAL A 435 19.00 -20.26 25.99
CA VAL A 435 17.68 -19.76 25.61
C VAL A 435 16.78 -19.72 26.84
N TYR A 436 16.18 -18.56 27.11
CA TYR A 436 15.22 -18.37 28.18
C TYR A 436 13.90 -17.84 27.63
N TYR A 437 12.80 -18.31 28.23
CA TYR A 437 11.44 -17.93 27.86
C TYR A 437 10.62 -17.79 29.14
N TYR A 438 10.21 -16.56 29.43
CA TYR A 438 9.44 -16.26 30.62
C TYR A 438 8.32 -15.26 30.31
N ASP A 439 7.30 -15.30 31.14
CA ASP A 439 6.16 -14.38 31.12
C ASP A 439 6.41 -13.28 32.16
N THR A 440 5.60 -12.23 32.22
CA THR A 440 5.73 -11.14 33.20
C THR A 440 5.70 -11.64 34.65
N ILE A 441 5.08 -12.80 34.90
CA ILE A 441 4.98 -13.46 36.21
C ILE A 441 6.01 -14.59 36.42
N GLY A 442 6.99 -14.72 35.54
CA GLY A 442 8.10 -15.66 35.67
C GLY A 442 8.11 -16.78 34.63
N ASN A 443 9.00 -17.75 34.85
CA ASN A 443 9.39 -18.77 33.87
C ASN A 443 8.21 -19.60 33.33
N VAL A 444 8.27 -19.95 32.04
CA VAL A 444 7.29 -20.81 31.38
C VAL A 444 8.01 -22.06 30.88
N SER A 445 7.81 -23.18 31.58
CA SER A 445 8.50 -24.44 31.31
C SER A 445 8.00 -25.18 30.06
N THR A 446 6.88 -24.73 29.46
CA THR A 446 6.27 -25.37 28.30
C THR A 446 6.90 -24.90 26.99
N SER A 447 8.21 -25.13 26.85
CA SER A 447 9.00 -24.86 25.65
C SER A 447 9.85 -26.07 25.26
N LYS A 448 10.20 -26.18 23.97
CA LYS A 448 11.07 -27.23 23.44
C LYS A 448 11.98 -26.66 22.37
N LEU A 449 13.28 -26.67 22.65
CA LEU A 449 14.32 -26.17 21.75
C LEU A 449 15.00 -27.32 21.00
N ARG A 450 15.24 -27.11 19.70
CA ARG A 450 16.08 -27.95 18.84
C ARG A 450 17.14 -27.06 18.21
N VAL A 451 18.37 -27.13 18.72
CA VAL A 451 19.48 -26.26 18.28
C VAL A 451 20.09 -26.80 17.00
N ALA A 452 20.27 -25.92 16.01
CA ALA A 452 21.07 -26.21 14.82
C ALA A 452 22.54 -25.82 15.07
N PRO A 453 23.53 -26.60 14.59
CA PRO A 453 24.94 -26.28 14.77
C PRO A 453 25.33 -25.02 13.98
N LEU A 454 26.32 -24.27 14.49
CA LEU A 454 26.86 -23.10 13.81
C LEU A 454 27.57 -23.53 12.51
N PRO A 455 27.18 -23.02 11.32
CA PRO A 455 27.85 -23.38 10.07
C PRO A 455 29.26 -22.79 10.01
N PRO A 456 30.20 -23.45 9.30
CA PRO A 456 31.52 -22.88 9.04
C PRO A 456 31.43 -21.52 8.33
N LYS A 457 32.37 -20.61 8.61
CA LYS A 457 32.41 -19.29 7.95
C LYS A 457 32.48 -19.46 6.42
N GLY A 458 31.49 -18.91 5.72
CA GLY A 458 31.37 -18.99 4.24
C GLY A 458 30.47 -20.11 3.72
N ALA A 459 29.97 -21.00 4.57
CA ALA A 459 28.92 -21.95 4.19
C ALA A 459 27.54 -21.27 4.14
N GLN A 460 26.67 -21.70 3.23
CA GLN A 460 25.29 -21.22 3.16
C GLN A 460 24.56 -21.56 4.48
N ARG A 461 23.92 -20.56 5.10
CA ARG A 461 23.10 -20.72 6.30
C ARG A 461 21.95 -21.69 5.98
N SER A 462 22.07 -22.97 6.32
CA SER A 462 21.09 -23.98 5.87
C SER A 462 20.03 -24.33 6.91
N GLN A 463 20.28 -24.11 8.21
CA GLN A 463 19.36 -24.57 9.25
C GLN A 463 19.19 -23.55 10.37
N PHE A 464 17.93 -23.23 10.68
CA PHE A 464 17.54 -22.47 11.86
C PHE A 464 17.40 -23.40 13.06
N SER A 465 17.67 -22.90 14.26
CA SER A 465 17.27 -23.57 15.50
C SER A 465 15.75 -23.44 15.65
N ILE A 466 15.05 -24.51 16.00
CA ILE A 466 13.59 -24.51 16.11
C ILE A 466 13.20 -24.45 17.57
N LEU A 467 12.45 -23.42 17.96
CA LEU A 467 11.90 -23.27 19.30
C LEU A 467 10.38 -23.39 19.25
N GLU A 468 9.85 -24.44 19.87
CA GLU A 468 8.41 -24.61 20.09
C GLU A 468 8.05 -24.02 21.46
N LEU A 469 7.13 -23.07 21.47
CA LEU A 469 6.64 -22.37 22.65
C LEU A 469 5.16 -22.68 22.84
N ARG A 470 4.75 -23.00 24.07
CA ARG A 470 3.34 -23.04 24.44
C ARG A 470 3.11 -21.94 25.47
N PRO A 471 2.26 -20.94 25.16
CA PRO A 471 1.79 -19.97 26.13
C PRO A 471 1.10 -20.64 27.33
N ARG A 472 1.01 -19.95 28.47
CA ARG A 472 0.37 -20.46 29.70
C ARG A 472 -1.11 -20.81 29.51
N TYR A 473 -1.77 -20.13 28.59
CA TYR A 473 -3.15 -20.34 28.18
C TYR A 473 -3.24 -20.30 26.66
N PRO A 474 -4.19 -21.02 26.03
CA PRO A 474 -4.42 -20.89 24.59
C PRO A 474 -4.79 -19.44 24.26
N LEU A 475 -4.18 -18.86 23.22
CA LEU A 475 -4.56 -17.51 22.78
C LEU A 475 -5.78 -17.60 21.86
N LEU A 476 -6.96 -17.29 22.41
CA LEU A 476 -8.17 -17.11 21.61
C LEU A 476 -8.17 -15.72 20.97
N GLY A 477 -9.03 -15.52 19.96
CA GLY A 477 -9.19 -14.23 19.31
C GLY A 477 -9.54 -13.12 20.30
N GLY A 478 -8.88 -11.98 20.15
CA GLY A 478 -8.91 -10.82 21.03
C GLY A 478 -7.96 -10.88 22.23
N TRP A 479 -7.33 -12.02 22.54
CA TRP A 479 -6.45 -12.12 23.71
C TRP A 479 -5.03 -11.63 23.41
N ASN A 480 -4.34 -11.16 24.44
CA ASN A 480 -2.95 -10.72 24.41
C ASN A 480 -2.10 -11.67 25.24
N TYR A 481 -0.85 -11.90 24.84
CA TYR A 481 0.13 -12.63 25.60
C TYR A 481 1.47 -11.90 25.52
N SER A 482 1.97 -11.46 26.68
CA SER A 482 3.25 -10.76 26.77
C SER A 482 4.30 -11.70 27.33
N PHE A 483 5.40 -11.87 26.63
CA PHE A 483 6.49 -12.73 27.08
C PHE A 483 7.83 -12.19 26.63
N THR A 484 8.87 -12.58 27.35
CA THR A 484 10.24 -12.31 26.97
C THR A 484 10.89 -13.59 26.49
N LEU A 485 11.50 -13.51 25.31
CA LEU A 485 12.32 -14.55 24.71
C LEU A 485 13.73 -14.01 24.55
N GLY A 486 14.73 -14.69 25.10
CA GLY A 486 16.10 -14.32 24.82
C GLY A 486 17.03 -15.50 24.72
N TRP A 487 18.20 -15.25 24.13
CA TRP A 487 19.21 -16.25 23.88
C TRP A 487 20.59 -15.60 23.72
N ASP A 488 21.62 -16.42 23.95
CA ASP A 488 22.99 -16.07 23.65
C ASP A 488 23.43 -16.75 22.35
N ALA A 489 24.24 -16.06 21.55
CA ALA A 489 24.96 -16.66 20.43
C ALA A 489 26.46 -16.36 20.53
N PRO A 490 27.33 -17.21 19.95
CA PRO A 490 28.75 -16.92 19.84
C PRO A 490 28.98 -15.61 19.08
N LEU A 491 29.88 -14.75 19.56
CA LEU A 491 30.15 -13.45 18.92
C LEU A 491 30.60 -13.59 17.46
N GLU A 492 31.33 -14.67 17.15
CA GLU A 492 31.80 -15.00 15.80
C GLU A 492 30.70 -15.29 14.78
N SER A 493 29.46 -15.51 15.23
CA SER A 493 28.30 -15.72 14.36
C SER A 493 27.77 -14.43 13.75
N ALA A 494 27.97 -13.30 14.44
CA ALA A 494 27.39 -12.00 14.10
C ALA A 494 28.44 -10.92 13.83
N VAL A 495 29.66 -11.06 14.38
CA VAL A 495 30.73 -10.06 14.25
C VAL A 495 31.88 -10.56 13.40
N SER A 496 32.26 -9.75 12.42
CA SER A 496 33.50 -9.87 11.64
C SER A 496 34.51 -8.83 12.11
N TYR A 497 35.80 -9.20 12.11
CA TYR A 497 36.90 -8.29 12.48
C TYR A 497 37.89 -8.16 11.33
N ASP A 498 38.15 -6.93 10.90
CA ASP A 498 39.17 -6.63 9.91
C ASP A 498 40.49 -6.25 10.60
N LYS A 499 41.49 -7.14 10.47
CA LYS A 499 42.82 -6.95 11.06
C LYS A 499 43.57 -5.74 10.52
N LYS A 500 43.28 -5.29 9.29
CA LYS A 500 44.00 -4.17 8.66
C LYS A 500 43.53 -2.81 9.19
N THR A 501 42.22 -2.68 9.39
CA THR A 501 41.59 -1.43 9.80
C THR A 501 41.29 -1.37 11.30
N GLY A 502 41.30 -2.51 12.00
CA GLY A 502 40.92 -2.61 13.40
C GLY A 502 39.42 -2.43 13.65
N ILE A 503 38.59 -2.58 12.62
CA ILE A 503 37.15 -2.34 12.66
C ILE A 503 36.40 -3.65 12.88
N TYR A 504 35.45 -3.62 13.81
CA TYR A 504 34.45 -4.66 14.00
C TYR A 504 33.21 -4.32 13.19
N THR A 505 32.70 -5.28 12.42
CA THR A 505 31.43 -5.18 11.68
C THR A 505 30.45 -6.19 12.27
N LEU A 506 29.40 -5.68 12.90
CA LEU A 506 28.32 -6.44 13.50
C LEU A 506 27.12 -6.49 12.55
N ALA A 507 26.55 -7.67 12.36
CA ALA A 507 25.27 -7.87 11.67
C ALA A 507 24.20 -8.22 12.70
N VAL A 508 23.13 -7.42 12.77
CA VAL A 508 22.00 -7.62 13.69
C VAL A 508 20.71 -7.78 12.89
N PRO A 509 20.00 -8.91 12.99
CA PRO A 509 18.67 -9.03 12.37
C PRO A 509 17.70 -8.06 13.04
N ILE A 510 16.87 -7.39 12.24
CA ILE A 510 15.88 -6.42 12.75
C ILE A 510 14.93 -7.10 13.75
N MET A 511 14.28 -8.19 13.36
CA MET A 511 13.31 -8.91 14.20
C MET A 511 13.45 -10.45 14.11
N THR A 512 12.83 -11.18 15.04
CA THR A 512 12.58 -12.63 14.89
C THR A 512 11.28 -12.81 14.11
N PRO A 513 11.29 -13.36 12.90
CA PRO A 513 10.08 -13.48 12.10
C PRO A 513 9.11 -14.48 12.73
N ILE A 514 7.90 -14.02 13.06
CA ILE A 514 6.77 -14.86 13.41
C ILE A 514 5.94 -15.10 12.14
N PRO A 515 5.84 -16.34 11.63
CA PRO A 515 5.11 -16.62 10.40
C PRO A 515 3.66 -16.12 10.45
N GLY A 516 3.25 -15.35 9.43
CA GLY A 516 1.89 -14.82 9.32
C GLY A 516 1.55 -13.65 10.23
N ALA A 517 2.48 -13.19 11.07
CA ALA A 517 2.26 -12.04 11.95
C ALA A 517 2.83 -10.73 11.38
N VAL A 518 2.13 -9.63 11.70
CA VAL A 518 2.62 -8.25 11.49
C VAL A 518 3.18 -7.74 12.81
N VAL A 519 4.31 -7.03 12.77
CA VAL A 519 4.83 -6.31 13.93
C VAL A 519 4.42 -4.84 13.80
N ASN A 520 3.47 -4.42 14.63
CA ASN A 520 2.89 -3.07 14.53
C ASN A 520 3.89 -2.01 14.97
N GLU A 521 4.54 -2.22 16.12
CA GLU A 521 5.55 -1.31 16.67
C GLU A 521 6.78 -2.12 17.05
N GLU A 522 7.94 -1.69 16.56
CA GLU A 522 9.23 -2.23 16.97
C GLU A 522 10.16 -1.14 17.49
N GLU A 523 10.81 -1.45 18.61
CA GLU A 523 11.88 -0.68 19.22
C GLU A 523 13.10 -1.59 19.32
N LEU A 524 14.07 -1.38 18.42
CA LEU A 524 15.32 -2.14 18.36
C LEU A 524 16.45 -1.33 19.00
N GLN A 525 17.02 -1.84 20.07
CA GLN A 525 18.16 -1.28 20.76
C GLN A 525 19.40 -2.16 20.57
N ILE A 526 20.43 -1.62 19.94
CA ILE A 526 21.73 -2.28 19.76
C ILE A 526 22.70 -1.66 20.76
N ILE A 527 23.18 -2.47 21.71
CA ILE A 527 24.07 -2.07 22.80
C ILE A 527 25.47 -2.58 22.49
N LEU A 528 26.40 -1.66 22.26
CA LEU A 528 27.79 -1.95 21.92
C LEU A 528 28.64 -2.18 23.18
N PRO A 529 29.84 -2.78 23.05
CA PRO A 529 30.74 -2.92 24.20
C PRO A 529 31.20 -1.55 24.74
N GLU A 530 31.51 -1.51 26.04
CA GLU A 530 32.09 -0.32 26.67
C GLU A 530 33.41 0.08 25.99
N GLY A 531 33.59 1.37 25.71
CA GLY A 531 34.76 1.88 25.00
C GLY A 531 34.72 1.70 23.47
N ALA A 532 33.57 1.34 22.91
CA ALA A 532 33.33 1.42 21.48
C ALA A 532 33.41 2.88 20.99
N THR A 533 34.14 3.10 19.90
CA THR A 533 34.38 4.40 19.25
C THR A 533 34.10 4.29 17.74
N ASP A 534 33.97 5.43 17.05
CA ASP A 534 33.69 5.51 15.61
C ASP A 534 32.46 4.69 15.17
N VAL A 535 31.37 4.80 15.93
CA VAL A 535 30.14 4.02 15.70
C VAL A 535 29.40 4.55 14.49
N ASN A 536 29.35 3.76 13.42
CA ASN A 536 28.55 4.03 12.22
C ASN A 536 27.65 2.83 11.91
N PHE A 537 26.44 3.07 11.42
CA PHE A 537 25.49 2.01 11.10
C PHE A 537 24.83 2.23 9.74
N VAL A 538 24.45 1.14 9.09
CA VAL A 538 23.74 1.10 7.80
C VAL A 538 22.51 0.22 7.96
N THR A 539 21.34 0.80 7.71
CA THR A 539 20.06 0.06 7.71
C THR A 539 19.67 -0.33 6.29
N PRO A 540 19.00 -1.49 6.10
CA PRO A 540 18.53 -1.93 4.78
C PRO A 540 17.41 -1.04 4.22
N PHE A 541 16.60 -0.46 5.12
CA PHE A 541 15.56 0.52 4.81
C PHE A 541 15.51 1.58 5.93
N PRO A 542 14.99 2.79 5.66
CA PRO A 542 14.93 3.85 6.67
C PRO A 542 13.95 3.49 7.79
N GLY A 543 14.38 3.69 9.05
CA GLY A 543 13.49 3.65 10.22
C GLY A 543 12.74 4.96 10.41
N LEU A 544 11.75 4.96 11.31
CA LEU A 544 10.99 6.17 11.69
C LEU A 544 11.88 7.16 12.44
N SER A 545 12.73 6.64 13.33
CA SER A 545 13.68 7.41 14.10
C SER A 545 14.92 6.57 14.39
N ALA A 546 16.05 7.25 14.55
CA ALA A 546 17.31 6.66 14.95
C ALA A 546 17.95 7.58 16.00
N VAL A 547 18.17 7.05 17.19
CA VAL A 547 18.74 7.79 18.33
C VAL A 547 19.98 7.06 18.81
N GLN A 548 21.06 7.81 19.01
CA GLN A 548 22.26 7.29 19.67
C GLN A 548 22.22 7.75 21.13
N ASP A 549 22.38 6.81 22.06
CA ASP A 549 22.34 7.07 23.49
C ASP A 549 23.44 6.28 24.21
N THR A 550 23.54 6.41 25.53
CA THR A 550 24.45 5.65 26.38
C THR A 550 23.65 4.75 27.32
N HIS A 551 23.79 3.44 27.15
CA HIS A 551 23.21 2.44 28.04
C HIS A 551 24.19 2.10 29.17
N VAL A 552 23.73 2.15 30.42
CA VAL A 552 24.57 1.83 31.59
C VAL A 552 24.09 0.52 32.21
N THR A 553 24.97 -0.46 32.29
CA THR A 553 24.70 -1.74 32.97
C THR A 553 25.76 -2.04 34.03
N PHE A 554 25.74 -3.27 34.58
CA PHE A 554 26.65 -3.71 35.63
C PHE A 554 28.13 -3.56 35.23
N LEU A 555 28.93 -3.04 36.18
CA LEU A 555 30.37 -2.85 36.04
C LEU A 555 30.78 -1.97 34.85
N ASP A 556 29.90 -1.10 34.36
CA ASP A 556 30.26 -0.08 33.39
C ASP A 556 30.78 1.17 34.11
N THR A 557 31.89 1.74 33.63
CA THR A 557 32.49 2.96 34.21
C THR A 557 32.09 4.22 33.45
N VAL A 558 32.00 4.13 32.12
CA VAL A 558 31.59 5.24 31.24
C VAL A 558 30.19 5.02 30.66
N GLY A 559 29.75 3.77 30.63
CA GLY A 559 28.55 3.37 29.90
C GLY A 559 28.87 2.88 28.49
N ARG A 560 27.87 2.27 27.87
CA ARG A 560 27.95 1.60 26.57
C ARG A 560 27.23 2.42 25.52
N PRO A 561 27.85 2.70 24.37
CA PRO A 561 27.12 3.32 23.26
C PRO A 561 25.97 2.42 22.81
N SER A 562 24.78 2.99 22.66
CA SER A 562 23.60 2.29 22.17
C SER A 562 22.98 3.02 20.99
N ILE A 563 22.37 2.26 20.09
CA ILE A 563 21.62 2.77 18.95
C ILE A 563 20.19 2.25 19.09
N THR A 564 19.22 3.14 19.18
CA THR A 564 17.80 2.82 19.22
C THR A 564 17.15 3.19 17.89
N LEU A 565 16.52 2.22 17.25
CA LEU A 565 15.80 2.34 15.99
C LEU A 565 14.33 2.03 16.21
N GLN A 566 13.45 2.86 15.65
CA GLN A 566 12.01 2.63 15.71
C GLN A 566 11.46 2.29 14.32
N TYR A 567 10.60 1.27 14.28
CA TYR A 567 9.95 0.80 13.06
C TYR A 567 8.46 0.57 13.30
N LYS A 568 7.69 0.53 12.21
CA LYS A 568 6.25 0.33 12.22
C LYS A 568 5.81 -0.58 11.07
N ASP A 569 4.79 -1.39 11.33
CA ASP A 569 4.11 -2.28 10.38
C ASP A 569 5.07 -3.24 9.64
N LEU A 570 6.00 -3.85 10.38
CA LEU A 570 6.97 -4.76 9.81
C LEU A 570 6.36 -6.13 9.48
N THR A 571 6.95 -6.77 8.48
CA THR A 571 6.52 -8.06 7.92
C THR A 571 7.78 -8.89 7.67
N ILE A 572 7.63 -10.18 7.36
CA ILE A 572 8.77 -11.10 7.20
C ILE A 572 9.81 -10.60 6.18
N LYS A 573 9.41 -9.84 5.15
CA LYS A 573 10.33 -9.22 4.18
C LYS A 573 11.29 -8.19 4.80
N HIS A 574 10.91 -7.62 5.93
CA HIS A 574 11.71 -6.66 6.69
C HIS A 574 12.65 -7.33 7.71
N ALA A 575 12.64 -8.66 7.84
CA ALA A 575 13.59 -9.41 8.66
C ALA A 575 14.98 -9.49 8.00
N GLN A 576 15.59 -8.32 7.76
CA GLN A 576 16.92 -8.14 7.19
C GLN A 576 17.91 -7.71 8.27
N ASP A 577 19.21 -7.79 7.95
CA ASP A 577 20.28 -7.46 8.89
C ASP A 577 20.65 -5.96 8.79
N ILE A 578 20.87 -5.32 9.94
CA ILE A 578 21.50 -4.01 10.11
C ILE A 578 22.99 -4.22 10.34
N TYR A 579 23.81 -3.42 9.67
CA TYR A 579 25.26 -3.48 9.83
C TYR A 579 25.75 -2.31 10.69
N VAL A 580 26.46 -2.62 11.78
CA VAL A 580 27.07 -1.64 12.68
C VAL A 580 28.57 -1.82 12.66
N THR A 581 29.30 -0.75 12.43
CA THR A 581 30.76 -0.69 12.44
C THR A 581 31.24 0.11 13.64
N TYR A 582 32.25 -0.40 14.33
CA TYR A 582 32.83 0.25 15.50
C TYR A 582 34.27 -0.22 15.75
N LYS A 583 35.02 0.55 16.54
CA LYS A 583 36.36 0.20 17.01
C LYS A 583 36.37 0.06 18.53
N VAL A 584 37.11 -0.93 19.03
CA VAL A 584 37.33 -1.13 20.47
C VAL A 584 38.82 -1.21 20.72
N SER A 585 39.32 -0.36 21.63
CA SER A 585 40.71 -0.41 22.08
C SER A 585 40.93 -1.58 23.03
N THR A 586 42.10 -2.21 22.97
CA THR A 586 42.48 -3.28 23.90
C THR A 586 42.48 -2.83 25.36
N LEU A 587 42.80 -1.55 25.62
CA LEU A 587 42.74 -0.97 26.96
C LEU A 587 41.32 -0.95 27.54
N ALA A 588 40.30 -0.80 26.67
CA ALA A 588 38.91 -0.79 27.10
C ALA A 588 38.49 -2.13 27.72
N HIS A 589 39.05 -3.25 27.25
CA HIS A 589 38.75 -4.58 27.81
C HIS A 589 39.29 -4.78 29.23
N ILE A 590 40.38 -4.11 29.59
CA ILE A 590 41.01 -4.24 30.93
C ILE A 590 40.40 -3.24 31.93
N LYS A 591 39.80 -2.15 31.43
CA LYS A 591 39.24 -1.07 32.25
C LYS A 591 38.29 -1.57 33.34
N LYS A 592 37.42 -2.54 33.03
CA LYS A 592 36.49 -3.15 34.00
C LYS A 592 37.21 -3.83 35.16
N ALA A 593 38.21 -4.65 34.85
CA ALA A 593 39.03 -5.32 35.86
C ALA A 593 39.80 -4.31 36.72
N LEU A 594 40.36 -3.26 36.09
CA LEU A 594 41.06 -2.20 36.80
C LEU A 594 40.13 -1.43 37.75
N ALA A 595 38.90 -1.13 37.34
CA ALA A 595 37.92 -0.45 38.18
C ALA A 595 37.58 -1.26 39.44
N VAL A 596 37.31 -2.56 39.29
CA VAL A 596 37.05 -3.46 40.42
C VAL A 596 38.28 -3.58 41.32
N ALA A 597 39.47 -3.78 40.74
CA ALA A 597 40.72 -3.84 41.48
C ALA A 597 40.98 -2.54 42.28
N THR A 598 40.70 -1.38 41.68
CA THR A 598 40.85 -0.08 42.34
C THR A 598 39.88 0.08 43.51
N ALA A 599 38.61 -0.32 43.34
CA ALA A 599 37.63 -0.28 44.42
C ALA A 599 38.02 -1.18 45.60
N LEU A 600 38.47 -2.41 45.32
CA LEU A 600 38.96 -3.32 46.36
C LEU A 600 40.24 -2.79 47.02
N PHE A 601 41.17 -2.26 46.24
CA PHE A 601 42.40 -1.65 46.76
C PHE A 601 42.09 -0.49 47.70
N LEU A 602 41.16 0.39 47.34
CA LEU A 602 40.72 1.51 48.19
C LEU A 602 40.08 1.01 49.48
N LEU A 603 39.26 -0.04 49.44
CA LEU A 603 38.67 -0.65 50.64
C LEU A 603 39.77 -1.14 51.61
N PHE A 604 40.77 -1.88 51.11
CA PHE A 604 41.88 -2.37 51.94
C PHE A 604 42.79 -1.24 52.42
N ALA A 605 43.05 -0.24 51.59
CA ALA A 605 43.85 0.93 51.96
C ALA A 605 43.16 1.72 53.08
N LEU A 606 41.85 1.97 52.97
CA LEU A 606 41.06 2.63 54.00
C LEU A 606 41.02 1.80 55.29
N GLY A 607 40.84 0.47 55.20
CA GLY A 607 40.93 -0.41 56.36
C GLY A 607 42.31 -0.37 57.03
N GLY A 608 43.38 -0.31 56.22
CA GLY A 608 44.75 -0.14 56.68
C GLY A 608 44.98 1.18 57.41
N ILE A 609 44.45 2.29 56.87
CA ILE A 609 44.52 3.62 57.49
C ILE A 609 43.68 3.65 58.77
N ALA A 610 42.45 3.15 58.75
CA ALA A 610 41.54 3.13 59.90
C ALA A 610 42.17 2.38 61.09
N ARG A 611 42.90 1.29 60.85
CA ARG A 611 43.65 0.57 61.90
C ARG A 611 44.79 1.40 62.51
N ARG A 612 45.35 2.36 61.78
CA ARG A 612 46.45 3.21 62.23
C ARG A 612 45.97 4.47 62.96
N VAL A 613 44.69 4.81 62.87
CA VAL A 613 44.12 5.94 63.61
C VAL A 613 43.81 5.49 65.03
N ASP A 614 44.57 6.00 66.00
CA ASP A 614 44.29 5.81 67.42
C ASP A 614 43.25 6.84 67.88
N LEU A 615 42.05 6.38 68.21
CA LEU A 615 40.95 7.20 68.71
C LEU A 615 40.87 7.20 70.25
N SER A 616 41.92 6.76 70.95
CA SER A 616 41.93 6.74 72.40
C SER A 616 41.98 8.16 73.00
N ILE A 617 41.07 8.43 73.93
CA ILE A 617 40.87 9.76 74.54
C ILE A 617 41.91 10.03 75.65
N SER A 618 42.53 8.98 76.21
CA SER A 618 43.51 9.08 77.30
C SER A 618 44.84 8.44 76.88
N PRO A 619 45.99 9.12 77.06
CA PRO A 619 47.29 8.57 76.65
C PRO A 619 47.63 7.33 77.50
N LYS A 620 47.88 6.20 76.84
CA LYS A 620 48.33 4.97 77.53
C LYS A 620 49.70 5.20 78.15
N LYS A 621 49.76 5.15 79.49
CA LYS A 621 51.01 5.16 80.28
C LYS A 621 51.88 3.99 79.83
N LYS A 622 53.08 4.29 79.30
CA LYS A 622 54.10 3.28 79.01
C LYS A 622 54.55 2.66 80.33
N VAL A 623 54.31 1.37 80.51
CA VAL A 623 54.98 0.57 81.55
C VAL A 623 56.36 0.24 80.98
N GLN A 624 57.40 0.65 81.70
CA GLN A 624 58.81 0.40 81.35
C GLN A 624 59.18 -1.06 81.50
#